data_AF-A0A132H7N9-F1
#
_entry.id   AF-A0A132H7N9-F1
#
_cell.length_a   1.000
_cell.length_b   1.000
_cell.length_c   1.000
_cell.angle_alpha   90.00
_cell.angle_beta   90.00
_cell.angle_gamma   90.00
#
_symmetry.space_group_name_H-M   'P 1'
#
loop_
_entity.id
_entity.type
_entity.pdbx_description
1 polymer ?
#
loop_
_entity_poly.entity_id
_entity_poly.type
_entity_poly.pdbx_seq_one_letter_code
_entity_poly.pdbx_strand_id
1 'polypeptide(L)'
;IMSPMPEDRNQGKICSVVQFIICYTIAVLTIGLVLLVTMALTGCQHKDNASSSKITAEMAFEGVSNYCHSTYDWSAAEENPDIMGLEMGEETDSAYHVVFRSYTGALVNFYVDKADGTTRMVEYVPALGRQEEAGTMNLFEYLKQ
;
A
#
# COMPACT_ATOMS: atom_id res chain seq x y z
N ILE A 1 35.38 -69.41 37.49
CA ILE A 1 34.18 -70.24 37.25
C ILE A 1 33.41 -69.57 36.12
N MET A 2 33.14 -70.34 35.06
CA MET A 2 32.08 -70.19 34.04
C MET A 2 31.75 -68.80 33.47
N SER A 3 31.88 -68.68 32.14
CA SER A 3 31.10 -67.74 31.33
C SER A 3 29.59 -67.90 31.57
N PRO A 4 28.76 -66.89 31.22
CA PRO A 4 28.14 -66.98 29.89
C PRO A 4 28.03 -65.63 29.14
N MET A 5 28.24 -65.69 27.82
CA MET A 5 27.39 -64.97 26.86
C MET A 5 26.04 -65.72 26.78
N PRO A 6 24.90 -65.01 26.70
CA PRO A 6 24.13 -64.98 25.45
C PRO A 6 23.38 -63.62 25.29
N GLU A 7 22.64 -63.25 24.24
CA GLU A 7 22.21 -63.83 22.97
C GLU A 7 21.91 -62.63 22.04
N ASP A 8 21.97 -62.89 20.73
CA ASP A 8 21.54 -62.04 19.63
C ASP A 8 20.18 -61.34 19.82
N ARG A 9 20.11 -60.06 19.43
CA ARG A 9 18.91 -59.49 18.78
C ARG A 9 19.32 -58.49 17.70
N ASN A 10 19.89 -59.05 16.63
CA ASN A 10 19.74 -58.52 15.30
C ASN A 10 18.28 -58.73 14.83
N GLN A 11 17.47 -57.66 14.74
CA GLN A 11 16.31 -57.50 13.85
C GLN A 11 15.39 -56.39 14.37
N GLY A 12 15.41 -55.21 13.74
CA GLY A 12 14.34 -54.23 13.96
C GLY A 12 14.66 -52.77 13.62
N LYS A 13 15.93 -52.36 13.64
CA LYS A 13 16.26 -50.92 13.48
C LYS A 13 16.58 -50.47 12.06
N ILE A 14 16.92 -51.40 11.16
CA ILE A 14 17.22 -51.06 9.76
C ILE A 14 15.93 -50.67 8.99
N CYS A 15 14.76 -51.15 9.44
CA CYS A 15 13.48 -50.84 8.82
C CYS A 15 13.04 -49.38 9.01
N SER A 16 13.48 -48.71 10.08
CA SER A 16 13.05 -47.34 10.38
C SER A 16 13.79 -46.30 9.54
N VAL A 17 15.11 -46.44 9.37
CA VAL A 17 15.93 -45.44 8.65
C VAL A 17 15.59 -45.39 7.16
N VAL A 18 15.37 -46.55 6.53
CA VAL A 18 14.99 -46.63 5.11
C VAL A 18 13.60 -46.03 4.87
N GLN A 19 12.65 -46.25 5.79
CA GLN A 19 11.31 -45.64 5.74
C GLN A 19 11.38 -44.10 5.86
N PHE A 20 12.25 -43.59 6.74
CA PHE A 20 12.45 -42.14 6.90
C PHE A 20 13.08 -41.49 5.66
N ILE A 21 14.06 -42.14 5.03
CA ILE A 21 14.71 -41.62 3.81
C ILE A 21 13.74 -41.63 2.62
N ILE A 22 12.93 -42.69 2.46
CA ILE A 22 11.93 -42.76 1.39
C ILE A 22 10.82 -41.72 1.59
N CYS A 23 10.35 -41.50 2.83
CA CYS A 23 9.39 -40.43 3.12
C CYS A 23 9.96 -39.03 2.86
N TYR A 24 11.23 -38.79 3.21
CA TYR A 24 11.85 -37.48 3.05
C TYR A 24 12.12 -37.16 1.57
N THR A 25 12.53 -38.13 0.76
CA THR A 25 12.71 -37.92 -0.69
C THR A 25 11.39 -37.69 -1.41
N ILE A 26 10.31 -38.41 -1.05
CA ILE A 26 8.97 -38.18 -1.62
C ILE A 26 8.41 -36.82 -1.17
N ALA A 27 8.64 -36.39 0.06
CA ALA A 27 8.22 -35.07 0.55
C ALA A 27 8.96 -33.92 -0.17
N VAL A 28 10.27 -34.04 -0.41
CA VAL A 28 11.04 -33.03 -1.14
C VAL A 28 10.65 -32.98 -2.63
N LEU A 29 10.39 -34.13 -3.25
CA LEU A 29 9.96 -34.19 -4.65
C LEU A 29 8.56 -33.59 -4.87
N THR A 30 7.64 -33.80 -3.92
CA THR A 30 6.28 -33.23 -4.00
C THR A 30 6.27 -31.72 -3.71
N ILE A 31 7.08 -31.23 -2.77
CA ILE A 31 7.25 -29.78 -2.53
C ILE A 31 7.87 -29.09 -3.75
N GLY A 32 8.88 -29.71 -4.38
CA GLY A 32 9.51 -29.17 -5.60
C GLY A 32 8.57 -29.12 -6.81
N LEU A 33 7.72 -30.15 -6.99
CA LEU A 33 6.72 -30.19 -8.07
C LEU A 33 5.58 -29.19 -7.84
N VAL A 34 5.14 -29.00 -6.59
CA VAL A 34 4.11 -27.99 -6.24
C VAL A 34 4.64 -26.57 -6.45
N LEU A 35 5.90 -26.29 -6.13
CA LEU A 35 6.53 -24.99 -6.40
C LEU A 35 6.68 -24.69 -7.91
N LEU A 36 6.94 -25.71 -8.73
CA LEU A 36 7.01 -25.56 -10.19
C LEU A 36 5.63 -25.34 -10.84
N VAL A 37 4.58 -25.98 -10.33
CA VAL A 37 3.21 -25.85 -10.86
C VAL A 37 2.55 -24.53 -10.43
N THR A 38 2.85 -23.98 -9.24
CA THR A 38 2.35 -22.65 -8.84
C THR A 38 3.00 -21.51 -9.63
N MET A 39 4.28 -21.65 -10.00
CA MET A 39 4.95 -20.69 -10.89
C MET A 39 4.37 -20.71 -12.33
N ALA A 40 3.82 -21.83 -12.79
CA ALA A 40 3.24 -21.96 -14.14
C ALA A 40 1.77 -21.48 -14.25
N LEU A 41 1.02 -21.41 -13.14
CA LEU A 41 -0.39 -20.98 -13.14
C LEU A 41 -0.64 -19.56 -12.60
N THR A 42 0.40 -18.85 -12.18
CA THR A 42 0.33 -17.40 -11.89
C THR A 42 0.82 -16.59 -13.11
N GLY A 43 0.43 -17.04 -14.29
CA GLY A 43 0.54 -16.34 -15.57
C GLY A 43 -0.62 -15.38 -15.78
N CYS A 44 -0.78 -14.44 -14.86
CA CYS A 44 -1.39 -13.13 -15.06
C CYS A 44 -0.72 -12.20 -14.04
N GLN A 45 0.59 -12.03 -14.18
CA GLN A 45 1.20 -10.75 -13.84
C GLN A 45 0.53 -9.74 -14.76
N HIS A 46 -0.60 -9.17 -14.32
CA HIS A 46 -0.88 -7.79 -14.63
C HIS A 46 0.28 -7.03 -13.97
N LYS A 47 1.40 -6.97 -14.69
CA LYS A 47 2.18 -5.76 -14.69
C LYS A 47 1.20 -4.73 -15.18
N ASP A 48 0.47 -4.13 -14.25
CA ASP A 48 0.38 -2.70 -14.29
C ASP A 48 1.85 -2.28 -14.34
N ASN A 49 2.34 -2.10 -15.57
CA ASN A 49 3.21 -0.98 -15.81
C ASN A 49 2.51 0.12 -15.01
N ALA A 50 3.16 0.57 -13.93
CA ALA A 50 3.25 1.99 -13.73
C ALA A 50 3.83 2.54 -15.05
N SER A 51 2.97 2.57 -16.08
CA SER A 51 2.98 3.57 -17.09
C SER A 51 3.17 4.81 -16.26
N SER A 52 4.14 5.62 -16.63
CA SER A 52 4.15 7.02 -16.27
C SER A 52 2.82 7.61 -16.75
N SER A 53 1.77 7.30 -16.02
CA SER A 53 0.41 7.76 -16.17
C SER A 53 0.53 9.13 -15.60
N LYS A 54 0.77 10.09 -16.48
CA LYS A 54 0.68 11.50 -16.16
C LYS A 54 -0.54 11.69 -15.26
N ILE A 55 -0.33 12.29 -14.09
CA ILE A 55 -1.41 12.52 -13.13
C ILE A 55 -2.52 13.30 -13.85
N THR A 56 -3.76 12.89 -13.66
CA THR A 56 -4.93 13.60 -14.20
C THR A 56 -5.51 14.53 -13.14
N ALA A 57 -6.36 15.47 -13.55
CA ALA A 57 -7.05 16.36 -12.62
C ALA A 57 -7.95 15.56 -11.64
N GLU A 58 -8.58 14.49 -12.13
CA GLU A 58 -9.41 13.60 -11.32
C GLU A 58 -8.57 12.89 -10.26
N MET A 59 -7.40 12.36 -10.62
CA MET A 59 -6.47 11.76 -9.65
C MET A 59 -5.98 12.78 -8.63
N ALA A 60 -5.71 14.02 -9.04
CA ALA A 60 -5.31 15.08 -8.12
C ALA A 60 -6.44 15.38 -7.12
N PHE A 61 -7.68 15.56 -7.59
CA PHE A 61 -8.82 15.81 -6.74
C PHE A 61 -9.10 14.64 -5.78
N GLU A 62 -9.11 13.41 -6.30
CA GLU A 62 -9.35 12.20 -5.52
C GLU A 62 -8.29 12.01 -4.42
N GLY A 63 -7.00 12.10 -4.77
CA GLY A 63 -5.93 11.94 -3.79
C GLY A 63 -5.94 13.02 -2.70
N VAL A 64 -6.21 14.27 -3.07
CA VAL A 64 -6.36 15.36 -2.08
C VAL A 64 -7.61 15.17 -1.23
N SER A 65 -8.74 14.77 -1.83
CA SER A 65 -9.96 14.45 -1.09
C SER A 65 -9.71 13.38 -0.04
N ASN A 66 -9.04 12.28 -0.42
CA ASN A 66 -8.72 11.17 0.48
C ASN A 66 -7.76 11.62 1.60
N TYR A 67 -6.76 12.44 1.28
CA TYR A 67 -5.90 13.08 2.30
C TYR A 67 -6.73 13.88 3.31
N CYS A 68 -7.59 14.77 2.82
CA CYS A 68 -8.41 15.63 3.68
C CYS A 68 -9.40 14.82 4.53
N HIS A 69 -9.99 13.75 4.00
CA HIS A 69 -10.88 12.83 4.74
C HIS A 69 -10.14 12.01 5.81
N SER A 70 -8.86 11.72 5.61
CA SER A 70 -8.04 11.05 6.62
C SER A 70 -7.48 11.99 7.71
N THR A 71 -7.34 13.28 7.39
CA THR A 71 -6.62 14.25 8.23
C THR A 71 -7.55 15.13 9.06
N TYR A 72 -8.67 15.56 8.49
CA TYR A 72 -9.59 16.49 9.13
C TYR A 72 -10.85 15.80 9.63
N ASP A 73 -11.49 16.38 10.63
CA ASP A 73 -12.81 15.96 11.09
C ASP A 73 -13.90 16.52 10.17
N TRP A 74 -14.67 15.63 9.55
CA TRP A 74 -15.75 15.95 8.62
C TRP A 74 -17.12 16.04 9.29
N SER A 75 -17.22 15.81 10.60
CA SER A 75 -18.49 15.86 11.33
C SER A 75 -19.24 17.19 11.14
N ALA A 76 -18.51 18.31 11.07
CA ALA A 76 -19.08 19.62 10.78
C ALA A 76 -19.77 19.69 9.40
N ALA A 77 -19.25 18.98 8.40
CA ALA A 77 -19.83 18.91 7.06
C ALA A 77 -21.06 17.98 6.99
N GLU A 78 -21.21 17.04 7.92
CA GLU A 78 -22.42 16.20 8.00
C GLU A 78 -23.65 17.02 8.39
N GLU A 79 -23.48 17.95 9.34
CA GLU A 79 -24.54 18.85 9.79
C GLU A 79 -24.78 20.01 8.81
N ASN A 80 -23.72 20.47 8.14
CA ASN A 80 -23.80 21.54 7.14
C ASN A 80 -22.77 21.31 6.02
N PRO A 81 -23.18 20.70 4.89
CA PRO A 81 -22.25 20.38 3.80
C PRO A 81 -21.56 21.59 3.16
N ASP A 82 -22.10 22.80 3.32
CA ASP A 82 -21.59 24.01 2.66
C ASP A 82 -20.49 24.72 3.46
N ILE A 83 -20.21 24.32 4.72
CA ILE A 83 -19.20 25.01 5.55
C ILE A 83 -17.78 24.47 5.37
N MET A 84 -17.62 23.28 4.81
CA MET A 84 -16.32 22.64 4.61
C MET A 84 -16.36 21.78 3.34
N GLY A 85 -15.31 21.82 2.52
CA GLY A 85 -15.31 21.09 1.26
C GLY A 85 -14.04 21.26 0.44
N LEU A 86 -13.99 20.57 -0.70
CA LEU A 86 -12.91 20.70 -1.67
C LEU A 86 -13.44 21.21 -3.01
N GLU A 87 -12.62 22.00 -3.69
CA GLU A 87 -12.88 22.46 -5.06
C GLU A 87 -11.61 22.47 -5.90
N MET A 88 -11.77 22.38 -7.21
CA MET A 88 -10.66 22.61 -8.14
C MET A 88 -10.39 24.12 -8.22
N GLY A 89 -9.15 24.51 -7.96
CA GLY A 89 -8.68 25.87 -8.16
C GLY A 89 -8.16 26.11 -9.57
N GLU A 90 -7.52 27.26 -9.77
CA GLU A 90 -6.86 27.59 -11.03
C GLU A 90 -5.62 26.70 -11.25
N GLU A 91 -5.70 25.85 -12.28
CA GLU A 91 -4.61 24.98 -12.70
C GLU A 91 -3.47 25.77 -13.34
N THR A 92 -2.23 25.31 -13.13
CA THR A 92 -1.03 25.85 -13.78
C THR A 92 -0.43 24.83 -14.75
N ASP A 93 0.51 25.22 -15.60
CA ASP A 93 1.16 24.29 -16.54
C ASP A 93 1.81 23.08 -15.83
N SER A 94 2.39 23.28 -14.64
CA SER A 94 3.14 22.27 -13.89
C SER A 94 2.34 21.55 -12.80
N ALA A 95 1.25 22.14 -12.30
CA ALA A 95 0.53 21.60 -11.17
C ALA A 95 -0.99 21.73 -11.29
N TYR A 96 -1.71 20.70 -10.84
CA TYR A 96 -3.13 20.83 -10.52
C TYR A 96 -3.29 21.54 -9.19
N HIS A 97 -4.35 22.34 -9.07
CA HIS A 97 -4.64 23.08 -7.87
C HIS A 97 -5.96 22.60 -7.28
N VAL A 98 -5.92 22.09 -6.06
CA VAL A 98 -7.11 21.71 -5.28
C VAL A 98 -7.14 22.58 -4.04
N VAL A 99 -8.29 23.13 -3.71
CA VAL A 99 -8.49 24.01 -2.56
C VAL A 99 -9.41 23.31 -1.58
N PHE A 100 -8.92 23.10 -0.36
CA PHE A 100 -9.75 22.70 0.76
C PHE A 100 -10.16 23.93 1.55
N ARG A 101 -11.46 24.06 1.82
CA ARG A 101 -12.01 25.06 2.74
C ARG A 101 -12.39 24.38 4.05
N SER A 102 -11.82 24.86 5.16
CA SER A 102 -12.17 24.42 6.50
C SER A 102 -13.47 25.07 6.99
N TYR A 103 -14.09 24.48 8.02
CA TYR A 103 -15.26 25.04 8.69
C TYR A 103 -15.01 26.41 9.34
N THR A 104 -13.75 26.76 9.64
CA THR A 104 -13.36 28.08 10.18
C THR A 104 -13.12 29.12 9.08
N GLY A 105 -13.19 28.72 7.80
CA GLY A 105 -12.93 29.59 6.65
C GLY A 105 -11.45 29.73 6.31
N ALA A 106 -10.56 28.93 6.91
CA ALA A 106 -9.19 28.79 6.43
C ALA A 106 -9.17 27.96 5.14
N LEU A 107 -8.21 28.25 4.25
CA LEU A 107 -8.02 27.55 3.00
C LEU A 107 -6.69 26.81 3.04
N VAL A 108 -6.67 25.57 2.56
CA VAL A 108 -5.42 24.85 2.27
C VAL A 108 -5.35 24.62 0.77
N ASN A 109 -4.34 25.22 0.16
CA ASN A 109 -4.08 25.14 -1.27
C ASN A 109 -3.11 23.99 -1.52
N PHE A 110 -3.55 22.99 -2.28
CA PHE A 110 -2.77 21.82 -2.67
C PHE A 110 -2.31 21.99 -4.12
N TYR A 111 -1.01 22.14 -4.30
CA TYR A 111 -0.37 22.21 -5.61
C TYR A 111 0.25 20.85 -5.93
N VAL A 112 -0.46 20.04 -6.72
CA VAL A 112 -0.07 18.67 -7.07
C VAL A 112 0.80 18.71 -8.32
N ASP A 113 2.08 18.36 -8.20
CA ASP A 113 2.98 18.26 -9.34
C ASP A 113 2.49 17.19 -10.33
N LYS A 114 2.33 17.57 -11.59
CA LYS A 114 1.77 16.70 -12.65
C LYS A 114 2.70 15.55 -13.04
N ALA A 115 3.99 15.69 -12.79
CA ALA A 115 5.01 14.72 -13.16
C ALA A 115 5.16 13.60 -12.13
N ASP A 116 5.16 13.95 -10.84
CA ASP A 116 5.50 13.00 -9.77
C ASP A 116 4.52 12.95 -8.60
N GLY A 117 3.49 13.79 -8.57
CA GLY A 117 2.47 13.78 -7.52
C GLY A 117 2.93 14.33 -6.18
N THR A 118 4.13 14.90 -6.12
CA THR A 118 4.57 15.68 -4.97
C THR A 118 3.63 16.86 -4.83
N THR A 119 2.96 16.95 -3.68
CA THR A 119 1.95 17.96 -3.44
C THR A 119 2.44 18.93 -2.38
N ARG A 120 2.59 20.21 -2.75
CA ARG A 120 2.91 21.29 -1.80
C ARG A 120 1.62 21.85 -1.22
N MET A 121 1.60 22.02 0.10
CA MET A 121 0.44 22.50 0.84
C MET A 121 0.70 23.89 1.39
N VAL A 122 -0.21 24.81 1.13
CA VAL A 122 -0.12 26.18 1.61
C VAL A 122 -1.41 26.58 2.29
N GLU A 123 -1.32 26.84 3.59
CA GLU A 123 -2.45 27.38 4.34
C GLU A 123 -2.56 28.88 4.11
N TYR A 124 -3.79 29.35 3.90
CA TYR A 124 -4.14 30.75 3.79
C TYR A 124 -5.34 31.03 4.69
N VAL A 125 -5.20 32.01 5.58
CA VAL A 125 -6.27 32.46 6.47
C VAL A 125 -6.72 33.86 6.04
N PRO A 126 -7.82 33.99 5.26
CA PRO A 126 -8.25 35.26 4.69
C PRO A 126 -8.49 36.34 5.75
N ALA A 127 -9.07 35.96 6.88
CA ALA A 127 -9.36 36.88 7.99
C ALA A 127 -8.10 37.55 8.57
N LEU A 128 -6.94 36.92 8.41
CA LEU A 128 -5.65 37.42 8.91
C LEU A 128 -4.73 37.89 7.77
N GLY A 129 -5.12 37.70 6.51
CA GLY A 129 -4.26 37.95 5.35
C GLY A 129 -2.93 37.19 5.41
N ARG A 130 -2.91 36.03 6.07
CA ARG A 130 -1.68 35.28 6.33
C ARG A 130 -1.62 34.02 5.48
N GLN A 131 -0.45 33.74 4.93
CA GLN A 131 -0.13 32.54 4.19
C GLN A 131 1.07 31.84 4.82
N GLU A 132 0.99 30.52 5.02
CA GLU A 132 2.04 29.71 5.63
C GLU A 132 2.22 28.39 4.86
N GLU A 133 3.46 27.92 4.72
CA GLU A 133 3.74 26.59 4.15
C GLU A 133 3.31 25.51 5.17
N ALA A 134 2.35 24.68 4.78
CA ALA A 134 1.79 23.62 5.63
C ALA A 134 2.50 22.25 5.44
N GLY A 135 3.43 22.18 4.48
CA GLY A 135 4.28 21.01 4.23
C GLY A 135 4.08 20.39 2.86
N THR A 136 4.48 19.13 2.73
CA THR A 136 4.41 18.37 1.48
C THR A 136 3.85 16.97 1.72
N MET A 137 3.09 16.45 0.77
CA MET A 137 2.59 15.06 0.77
C MET A 137 2.83 14.36 -0.57
N ASN A 138 2.82 13.04 -0.56
CA ASN A 138 2.85 12.22 -1.78
C ASN A 138 1.42 11.79 -2.16
N LEU A 139 0.92 12.28 -3.30
CA LEU A 139 -0.46 12.00 -3.75
C LEU A 139 -0.75 10.49 -3.85
N PHE A 140 0.24 9.70 -4.28
CA PHE A 140 0.05 8.27 -4.51
C PHE A 140 -0.20 7.45 -3.24
N GLU A 141 0.10 7.99 -2.06
CA GLU A 141 -0.25 7.37 -0.78
C GLU A 141 -1.76 7.41 -0.51
N TYR A 142 -2.47 8.34 -1.14
CA TYR A 142 -3.89 8.59 -0.91
C TYR A 142 -4.79 8.13 -2.07
N LEU A 143 -4.22 7.60 -3.16
CA LEU A 143 -4.97 7.07 -4.31
C LEU A 143 -5.29 5.57 -4.25
N LYS A 144 -4.68 4.83 -3.32
CA LYS A 144 -4.77 3.35 -3.27
C LYS A 144 -5.87 2.83 -2.34
N GLN A 145 -6.92 3.60 -2.10
CA GLN A 145 -7.93 3.27 -1.09
C GLN A 145 -9.04 2.37 -1.63
#